data_AF-A0A3C0AIN2-F1
#
_entry.id   AF-A0A3C0AIN2-F1
#
_cell.length_a   1.000
_cell.length_b   1.000
_cell.length_c   1.000
_cell.angle_alpha   90.00
_cell.angle_beta   90.00
_cell.angle_gamma   90.00
#
_symmetry.space_group_name_H-M   'P 1'
#
loop_
_entity.id
_entity.type
_entity.pdbx_description
1 polymer ?
#
loop_
_entity_poly.entity_id
_entity_poly.type
_entity_poly.pdbx_seq_one_letter_code
_entity_poly.pdbx_strand_id
1 'polypeptide(L)'
;IGLAMHNYLDAFTTFPIGGLKNSRGPNWRVGLLPYFDQAPAYNQVSFNASFWAHSSLQPIFRTLRVPGYVCPSSPHGFVNADVPLSNDSMIHDYVGITGAVPSATSGGSTADCTASNIVSGGTYCNNGMLTVYFARRMRDCTDGSSNTIIVAEQSGNVGGVENSANPL
;
A
#
# COMPACT_ATOMS: atom_id res chain seq x y z
N ILE A 1 5.32 7.88 7.68
CA ILE A 1 5.66 6.90 6.61
C ILE A 1 7.11 7.02 6.14
N GLY A 2 7.57 8.19 5.67
CA GLY A 2 8.95 8.36 5.17
C GLY A 2 10.04 7.87 6.13
N LEU A 3 9.96 8.25 7.42
CA LEU A 3 10.90 7.76 8.43
C LEU A 3 10.89 6.24 8.59
N ALA A 4 9.70 5.62 8.63
CA ALA A 4 9.56 4.15 8.70
C ALA A 4 10.17 3.46 7.48
N MET A 5 10.01 4.03 6.27
CA MET A 5 10.66 3.53 5.06
C MET A 5 12.19 3.62 5.15
N HIS A 6 12.74 4.72 5.67
CA HIS A 6 14.18 4.86 5.86
C HIS A 6 14.72 3.87 6.90
N ASN A 7 14.02 3.65 8.01
CA ASN A 7 14.41 2.65 9.01
C ASN A 7 14.34 1.22 8.45
N TYR A 8 13.34 0.91 7.62
CA TYR A 8 13.26 -0.35 6.90
C TYR A 8 14.44 -0.50 5.92
N LEU A 9 14.75 0.55 5.16
CA LEU A 9 15.87 0.59 4.21
C LEU A 9 17.21 0.36 4.92
N ASP A 10 17.41 0.95 6.10
CA ASP A 10 18.63 0.76 6.90
C ASP A 10 18.77 -0.70 7.38
N ALA A 11 17.68 -1.30 7.85
CA ALA A 11 17.68 -2.67 8.35
C ALA A 11 17.81 -3.75 7.25
N PHE A 12 17.19 -3.54 6.08
CA PHE A 12 17.06 -4.57 5.04
C PHE A 12 17.81 -4.25 3.75
N THR A 13 18.40 -3.05 3.61
CA THR A 13 19.07 -2.53 2.39
C THR A 13 18.16 -2.42 1.16
N THR A 14 16.85 -2.63 1.33
CA THR A 14 15.81 -2.52 0.31
C THR A 14 14.61 -1.78 0.89
N PHE A 15 13.77 -1.20 0.03
CA PHE A 15 12.40 -0.87 0.38
C PHE A 15 11.57 -2.16 0.57
N PRO A 16 10.45 -2.11 1.30
CA PRO A 16 9.54 -3.24 1.40
C PRO A 16 8.96 -3.59 0.02
N ILE A 17 8.55 -4.84 -0.15
CA ILE A 17 7.82 -5.26 -1.35
C ILE A 17 6.48 -4.54 -1.37
N GLY A 18 6.12 -3.94 -2.51
CA GLY A 18 4.88 -3.17 -2.66
C GLY A 18 3.63 -4.02 -2.39
N GLY A 19 3.60 -5.24 -2.91
CA GLY A 19 2.56 -6.22 -2.65
C GLY A 19 3.05 -7.64 -2.95
N LEU A 20 2.63 -8.60 -2.13
CA LEU A 20 2.85 -10.03 -2.33
C LEU A 20 1.52 -10.71 -2.63
N LYS A 21 1.55 -11.75 -3.49
CA LYS A 21 0.40 -12.62 -3.83
C LYS A 21 -0.91 -11.86 -4.11
N ASN A 22 -1.15 -11.47 -5.37
CA ASN A 22 -2.39 -10.82 -5.83
C ASN A 22 -3.06 -9.90 -4.77
N SER A 23 -4.38 -9.85 -4.66
CA SER A 23 -5.10 -9.05 -3.64
C SER A 23 -5.20 -9.74 -2.28
N ARG A 24 -4.47 -10.84 -2.04
CA ARG A 24 -4.63 -11.69 -0.83
C ARG A 24 -3.38 -11.79 0.04
N GLY A 25 -2.24 -11.25 -0.39
CA GLY A 25 -1.02 -11.26 0.42
C GLY A 25 -0.71 -9.91 1.06
N PRO A 26 0.35 -9.87 1.88
CA PRO A 26 0.76 -8.64 2.55
C PRO A 26 1.24 -7.61 1.54
N ASN A 27 1.13 -6.35 1.93
CA ASN A 27 1.69 -5.23 1.20
C ASN A 27 2.72 -4.48 2.05
N TRP A 28 3.36 -3.48 1.46
CA TRP A 28 4.41 -2.68 2.08
C TRP A 28 4.03 -2.13 3.47
N ARG A 29 2.75 -1.87 3.73
CA ARG A 29 2.27 -1.34 5.01
C ARG A 29 2.53 -2.32 6.16
N VAL A 30 2.30 -3.60 5.93
CA VAL A 30 2.54 -4.64 6.95
C VAL A 30 4.02 -4.69 7.33
N GLY A 31 4.92 -4.60 6.34
CA GLY A 31 6.37 -4.59 6.57
C GLY A 31 6.86 -3.39 7.38
N LEU A 32 6.11 -2.28 7.38
CA LEU A 32 6.46 -1.08 8.15
C LEU A 32 5.92 -1.07 9.58
N LEU A 33 5.02 -1.98 9.96
CA LEU A 33 4.39 -1.97 11.29
C LEU A 33 5.41 -1.88 12.46
N PRO A 34 6.53 -2.63 12.48
CA PRO A 34 7.51 -2.51 13.56
C PRO A 34 8.12 -1.10 13.67
N TYR A 35 8.18 -0.36 12.57
CA TYR A 35 8.71 1.01 12.49
C TYR A 35 7.66 2.10 12.77
N PHE A 36 6.43 1.68 13.09
CA PHE A 36 5.33 2.50 13.63
C PHE A 36 5.02 2.14 15.09
N ASP A 37 5.99 1.54 15.80
CA ASP A 37 5.81 0.99 17.14
C ASP A 37 4.69 -0.07 17.23
N GLN A 38 4.36 -0.72 16.10
CA GLN A 38 3.36 -1.79 16.02
C GLN A 38 4.00 -3.19 15.97
N ALA A 39 5.17 -3.37 16.59
CA ALA A 39 5.83 -4.67 16.69
C ALA A 39 4.94 -5.75 17.35
N PRO A 40 4.17 -5.47 18.44
CA PRO A 40 3.25 -6.46 19.01
C PRO A 40 2.14 -6.91 18.06
N ALA A 41 1.66 -6.02 17.18
CA ALA A 41 0.67 -6.36 16.17
C ALA A 41 1.30 -7.15 15.02
N TYR A 42 2.49 -6.74 14.56
CA TYR A 42 3.26 -7.44 13.53
C TYR A 42 3.53 -8.91 13.90
N ASN A 43 3.89 -9.17 15.16
CA ASN A 43 4.16 -10.52 15.65
C ASN A 43 2.92 -11.44 15.69
N GLN A 44 1.70 -10.89 15.57
CA GLN A 44 0.45 -11.65 15.49
C GLN A 44 0.01 -11.91 14.04
N VAL A 45 0.69 -11.33 13.04
CA VAL A 45 0.34 -11.47 11.63
C VAL A 45 0.70 -12.87 11.13
N SER A 46 -0.26 -13.57 10.54
CA SER A 46 -0.05 -14.88 9.92
C SER A 46 0.32 -14.73 8.45
N PHE A 47 1.61 -14.65 8.11
CA PHE A 47 2.06 -14.41 6.72
C PHE A 47 1.67 -15.49 5.69
N ASN A 48 1.20 -16.66 6.16
CA ASN A 48 0.71 -17.75 5.31
C ASN A 48 -0.80 -17.69 5.04
N ALA A 49 -1.54 -16.81 5.72
CA ALA A 49 -2.99 -16.65 5.56
C ALA A 49 -3.36 -15.53 4.56
N SER A 50 -4.65 -15.42 4.25
CA SER A 50 -5.20 -14.30 3.46
C SER A 50 -5.08 -12.99 4.23
N PHE A 51 -4.71 -11.92 3.54
CA PHE A 51 -4.58 -10.55 4.07
C PHE A 51 -5.82 -9.68 3.88
N TRP A 52 -6.93 -10.25 3.40
CA TRP A 52 -8.21 -9.54 3.48
C TRP A 52 -8.50 -9.19 4.94
N ALA A 53 -8.65 -7.90 5.23
CA ALA A 53 -8.73 -7.42 6.61
C ALA A 53 -9.98 -7.95 7.35
N HIS A 54 -11.05 -8.28 6.61
CA HIS A 54 -12.26 -8.93 7.12
C HIS A 54 -12.12 -10.46 7.30
N SER A 55 -10.98 -11.05 6.98
CA SER A 55 -10.70 -12.47 7.15
C SER A 55 -10.56 -12.82 8.62
N SER A 56 -11.26 -13.87 9.07
CA SER A 56 -11.06 -14.44 10.41
C SER A 56 -9.65 -15.02 10.62
N LEU A 57 -8.88 -15.19 9.56
CA LEU A 57 -7.49 -15.67 9.60
C LEU A 57 -6.49 -14.58 10.00
N GLN A 58 -6.90 -13.31 10.08
CA GLN A 58 -6.08 -12.16 10.50
C GLN A 58 -6.84 -11.26 11.49
N PRO A 59 -7.24 -11.77 12.67
CA PRO A 59 -8.10 -11.02 13.59
C PRO A 59 -7.49 -9.68 14.05
N ILE A 60 -6.15 -9.57 14.07
CA ILE A 60 -5.45 -8.34 14.44
C ILE A 60 -5.83 -7.14 13.56
N PHE A 61 -6.10 -7.33 12.27
CA PHE A 61 -6.40 -6.21 11.36
C PHE A 61 -7.79 -5.60 11.59
N ARG A 62 -8.68 -6.31 12.28
CA ARG A 62 -9.99 -5.75 12.66
C ARG A 62 -9.87 -4.62 13.68
N THR A 63 -8.91 -4.72 14.59
CA THR A 63 -8.75 -3.76 15.70
C THR A 63 -7.50 -2.90 15.60
N LEU A 64 -6.51 -3.27 14.78
CA LEU A 64 -5.30 -2.49 14.57
C LEU A 64 -5.63 -1.11 14.00
N ARG A 65 -5.06 -0.06 14.62
CA ARG A 65 -5.18 1.33 14.19
C ARG A 65 -3.78 1.95 14.19
N VAL A 66 -3.32 2.40 13.03
CA VAL A 66 -1.98 2.98 12.85
C VAL A 66 -2.15 4.43 12.41
N PRO A 67 -2.06 5.41 13.34
CA PRO A 67 -2.29 6.82 13.02
C PRO A 67 -1.49 7.33 11.83
N GLY A 68 -0.26 6.82 11.64
CA GLY A 68 0.61 7.19 10.52
C GLY A 68 0.13 6.78 9.12
N TYR A 69 -0.97 6.02 9.00
CA TYR A 69 -1.60 5.68 7.73
C TYR A 69 -2.92 6.40 7.46
N VAL A 70 -3.41 7.20 8.40
CA VAL A 70 -4.57 8.09 8.19
C VAL A 70 -4.04 9.50 8.03
N CYS A 71 -4.53 10.21 7.02
CA CYS A 71 -4.23 11.60 6.81
C CYS A 71 -4.91 12.44 7.90
N PRO A 72 -4.18 13.29 8.65
CA PRO A 72 -4.78 14.09 9.72
C PRO A 72 -5.88 15.05 9.26
N SER A 73 -5.91 15.40 7.97
CA SER A 73 -6.97 16.23 7.37
C SER A 73 -8.08 15.43 6.69
N SER A 74 -8.02 14.09 6.70
CA SER A 74 -9.13 13.25 6.22
C SER A 74 -10.32 13.35 7.19
N PRO A 75 -11.54 13.60 6.71
CA PRO A 75 -12.72 13.71 7.58
C PRO A 75 -13.26 12.34 8.04
N HIS A 76 -12.72 11.23 7.54
CA HIS A 76 -13.32 9.89 7.64
C HIS A 76 -12.73 9.00 8.75
N GLY A 77 -11.63 9.43 9.38
CA GLY A 77 -11.01 8.71 10.49
C GLY A 77 -10.45 7.34 10.08
N PHE A 78 -10.44 6.38 11.02
CA PHE A 78 -9.83 5.06 10.77
C PHE A 78 -10.76 4.05 10.10
N VAL A 79 -12.08 4.20 10.26
CA VAL A 79 -13.08 3.24 9.79
C VAL A 79 -14.26 4.03 9.24
N ASN A 80 -14.83 3.56 8.14
CA ASN A 80 -15.98 4.19 7.53
C ASN A 80 -16.90 3.11 6.90
N ALA A 81 -18.20 3.21 7.21
CA ALA A 81 -19.25 2.32 6.69
C ALA A 81 -19.46 2.47 5.17
N ASP A 82 -19.07 3.60 4.58
CA ASP A 82 -19.08 3.86 3.14
C ASP A 82 -18.16 2.90 2.36
N VAL A 83 -17.29 2.17 3.06
CA VAL A 83 -16.39 1.18 2.47
C VAL A 83 -16.73 -0.23 2.99
N PRO A 84 -17.75 -0.91 2.41
CA PRO A 84 -18.37 -2.09 3.01
C PRO A 84 -17.42 -3.28 3.21
N LEU A 85 -16.40 -3.42 2.35
CA LEU A 85 -15.43 -4.52 2.43
C LEU A 85 -14.42 -4.37 3.57
N SER A 86 -14.36 -3.20 4.22
CA SER A 86 -13.47 -2.95 5.36
C SER A 86 -13.91 -3.74 6.60
N ASN A 87 -15.22 -3.90 6.84
CA ASN A 87 -15.77 -4.66 7.98
C ASN A 87 -15.10 -4.31 9.33
N ASP A 88 -15.14 -3.02 9.69
CA ASP A 88 -14.47 -2.39 10.84
C ASP A 88 -12.93 -2.39 10.79
N SER A 89 -12.33 -2.93 9.74
CA SER A 89 -10.88 -2.84 9.56
C SER A 89 -10.48 -1.42 9.17
N MET A 90 -9.24 -1.09 9.48
CA MET A 90 -8.69 0.22 9.19
C MET A 90 -8.67 0.54 7.69
N ILE A 91 -9.12 1.74 7.33
CA ILE A 91 -8.97 2.36 6.02
C ILE A 91 -7.70 3.22 6.05
N HIS A 92 -6.97 3.23 4.94
CA HIS A 92 -5.67 3.90 4.83
C HIS A 92 -5.73 4.99 3.76
N ASP A 93 -5.10 6.14 4.01
CA ASP A 93 -5.13 7.30 3.10
C ASP A 93 -3.90 7.40 2.19
N TYR A 94 -2.95 6.47 2.28
CA TYR A 94 -1.68 6.53 1.56
C TYR A 94 -1.47 5.30 0.68
N VAL A 95 -1.11 5.52 -0.59
CA VAL A 95 -0.88 4.49 -1.61
C VAL A 95 0.59 4.36 -1.98
N GLY A 96 1.03 3.14 -2.26
CA GLY A 96 2.36 2.89 -2.80
C GLY A 96 2.38 3.02 -4.31
N ILE A 97 3.41 3.67 -4.85
CA ILE A 97 3.57 3.90 -6.29
C ILE A 97 4.36 2.73 -6.89
N THR A 98 3.64 1.90 -7.66
CA THR A 98 4.23 0.79 -8.43
C THR A 98 4.93 1.28 -9.69
N GLY A 99 4.51 2.44 -10.21
CA GLY A 99 5.05 3.01 -11.44
C GLY A 99 4.09 4.00 -12.11
N ALA A 100 4.46 4.44 -13.32
CA ALA A 100 3.66 5.33 -14.15
C ALA A 100 3.38 4.68 -15.52
N VAL A 101 2.14 4.83 -16.00
CA VAL A 101 1.75 4.41 -17.35
C VAL A 101 2.36 5.37 -18.39
N PRO A 102 3.08 4.88 -19.42
CA PRO A 102 3.80 5.74 -20.37
C PRO A 102 2.91 6.66 -21.23
N SER A 103 1.60 6.39 -21.32
CA SER A 103 0.63 7.23 -22.03
C SER A 103 -0.80 6.92 -21.58
N ALA A 104 -1.57 7.95 -21.26
CA ALA A 104 -2.99 7.85 -20.93
C ALA A 104 -3.89 7.54 -22.14
N THR A 105 -3.39 7.75 -23.38
CA THR A 105 -4.19 7.69 -24.61
C THR A 105 -3.85 6.53 -25.55
N SER A 106 -2.73 5.83 -25.36
CA SER A 106 -2.25 4.81 -26.33
C SER A 106 -2.04 3.40 -25.74
N GLY A 107 -2.70 3.06 -24.64
CA GLY A 107 -2.55 1.71 -24.04
C GLY A 107 -1.08 1.40 -23.74
N GLY A 108 -0.44 2.33 -23.03
CA GLY A 108 1.01 2.52 -22.92
C GLY A 108 1.87 1.25 -22.90
N SER A 109 3.05 1.38 -23.52
CA SER A 109 4.10 0.36 -23.68
C SER A 109 4.05 -0.79 -22.64
N THR A 110 3.82 -2.00 -23.15
CA THR A 110 3.53 -3.23 -22.40
C THR A 110 4.76 -3.93 -21.81
N ALA A 111 5.96 -3.38 -21.97
CA ALA A 111 7.18 -4.03 -21.47
C ALA A 111 7.23 -4.01 -19.93
N ASP A 112 6.94 -2.87 -19.33
CA ASP A 112 7.02 -2.67 -17.88
C ASP A 112 5.64 -2.64 -17.21
N CYS A 113 4.55 -2.59 -17.99
CA CYS A 113 3.20 -2.51 -17.48
C CYS A 113 2.35 -3.70 -17.90
N THR A 114 1.43 -4.12 -17.03
CA THR A 114 0.41 -5.10 -17.37
C THR A 114 -0.53 -4.57 -18.44
N ALA A 115 -1.21 -5.46 -19.19
CA ALA A 115 -2.27 -5.03 -20.10
C ALA A 115 -3.39 -4.29 -19.33
N SER A 116 -4.08 -3.35 -19.99
CA SER A 116 -5.19 -2.63 -19.38
C SER A 116 -6.26 -3.58 -18.86
N ASN A 117 -6.76 -3.33 -17.64
CA ASN A 117 -7.82 -4.08 -16.97
C ASN A 117 -7.52 -5.56 -16.70
N ILE A 118 -6.27 -6.01 -16.81
CA ILE A 118 -5.92 -7.41 -16.48
C ILE A 118 -5.87 -7.66 -14.96
N VAL A 119 -5.77 -6.59 -14.17
CA VAL A 119 -5.86 -6.62 -12.71
C VAL A 119 -7.08 -5.81 -12.27
N SER A 120 -7.82 -6.35 -11.30
CA SER A 120 -8.92 -5.61 -10.67
C SER A 120 -8.35 -4.35 -10.03
N GLY A 121 -8.76 -3.18 -10.54
CA GLY A 121 -8.25 -1.88 -10.09
C GLY A 121 -7.31 -1.14 -11.05
N GLY A 122 -6.99 -1.69 -12.24
CA GLY A 122 -6.39 -0.92 -13.33
C GLY A 122 -5.17 -1.56 -13.99
N THR A 123 -4.08 -0.79 -14.13
CA THR A 123 -2.82 -1.20 -14.76
C THR A 123 -1.70 -1.10 -13.74
N TYR A 124 -0.94 -2.18 -13.53
CA TYR A 124 0.29 -2.13 -12.74
C TYR A 124 1.49 -1.93 -13.64
N CYS A 125 2.38 -1.03 -13.25
CA CYS A 125 3.66 -0.84 -13.88
C CYS A 125 4.78 -1.25 -12.92
N ASN A 126 5.93 -1.63 -13.47
CA ASN A 126 7.08 -2.13 -12.72
C ASN A 126 8.26 -1.14 -12.75
N ASN A 127 7.96 0.13 -13.03
CA ASN A 127 8.91 1.25 -13.17
C ASN A 127 8.85 2.26 -12.00
N GLY A 128 8.31 1.86 -10.85
CA GLY A 128 8.33 2.61 -9.60
C GLY A 128 9.07 1.87 -8.48
N MET A 129 8.93 2.36 -7.24
CA MET A 129 9.73 1.88 -6.10
C MET A 129 9.01 0.86 -5.19
N LEU A 130 7.68 0.83 -5.19
CA LEU A 130 6.87 -0.14 -4.44
C LEU A 130 6.18 -1.12 -5.38
N THR A 131 6.97 -1.93 -6.06
CA THR A 131 6.50 -2.89 -7.06
C THR A 131 5.94 -4.17 -6.44
N VAL A 132 5.08 -4.87 -7.17
CA VAL A 132 4.55 -6.18 -6.75
C VAL A 132 5.66 -7.22 -6.90
N TYR A 133 5.79 -8.13 -5.93
CA TYR A 133 6.78 -9.23 -5.85
C TYR A 133 8.26 -8.85 -5.70
N PHE A 134 8.67 -7.65 -6.09
CA PHE A 134 10.08 -7.24 -6.07
C PHE A 134 10.32 -6.15 -5.03
N ALA A 135 11.39 -6.33 -4.24
CA ALA A 135 11.93 -5.29 -3.38
C ALA A 135 12.95 -4.46 -4.16
N ARG A 136 12.84 -3.13 -4.09
CA ARG A 136 13.78 -2.20 -4.75
C ARG A 136 14.83 -1.71 -3.77
N ARG A 137 16.06 -1.52 -4.23
CA ARG A 137 17.15 -0.90 -3.47
C ARG A 137 17.18 0.60 -3.73
N MET A 138 17.86 1.36 -2.87
CA MET A 138 18.04 2.80 -3.11
C MET A 138 18.71 3.08 -4.48
N ARG A 139 19.66 2.23 -4.90
CA ARG A 139 20.32 2.32 -6.21
C ARG A 139 19.39 2.10 -7.41
N ASP A 140 18.22 1.48 -7.20
CA ASP A 140 17.26 1.21 -8.27
C ASP A 140 16.39 2.47 -8.54
N CYS A 141 16.52 3.50 -7.71
CA CYS A 141 15.91 4.82 -7.87
C CYS A 141 16.71 5.66 -8.88
N THR A 142 16.68 5.28 -10.17
CA THR A 142 17.55 5.85 -11.22
C THR A 142 17.30 7.33 -11.50
N ASP A 143 16.09 7.83 -11.22
CA ASP A 143 15.75 9.25 -11.36
C ASP A 143 16.30 10.11 -10.21
N GLY A 144 16.85 9.46 -9.17
CA GLY A 144 17.39 10.07 -7.96
C GLY A 144 16.35 10.16 -6.83
N SER A 145 16.80 10.00 -5.59
CA SER A 145 15.93 10.00 -4.40
C SER A 145 15.18 11.32 -4.19
N SER A 146 15.73 12.43 -4.67
CA SER A 146 15.11 13.75 -4.59
C SER A 146 14.06 14.01 -5.67
N ASN A 147 14.00 13.17 -6.71
CA ASN A 147 13.07 13.31 -7.84
C ASN A 147 12.03 12.19 -7.91
N THR A 148 12.05 11.26 -6.94
CA THR A 148 11.20 10.07 -6.96
C THR A 148 10.20 10.11 -5.81
N ILE A 149 8.92 9.97 -6.15
CA ILE A 149 7.85 9.80 -5.16
C ILE A 149 7.54 8.31 -5.02
N ILE A 150 7.57 7.80 -3.79
CA ILE A 150 7.37 6.37 -3.48
C ILE A 150 5.96 6.10 -2.96
N VAL A 151 5.42 7.03 -2.16
CA VAL A 151 4.10 6.97 -1.55
C VAL A 151 3.42 8.31 -1.76
N ALA A 152 2.15 8.28 -2.13
CA ALA A 152 1.30 9.47 -2.25
C ALA A 152 0.04 9.32 -1.39
N GLU A 153 -0.56 10.45 -1.05
CA GLU A 153 -1.89 10.47 -0.46
C GLU A 153 -2.94 10.20 -1.54
N GLN A 154 -3.93 9.39 -1.19
CA GLN A 154 -5.17 9.22 -1.94
C GLN A 154 -6.30 9.30 -0.92
N SER A 155 -6.81 10.50 -0.67
CA SER A 155 -7.98 10.68 0.19
C SER A 155 -9.25 10.25 -0.54
N GLY A 156 -10.09 9.47 0.13
CA GLY A 156 -11.31 8.91 -0.46
C GLY A 156 -12.49 9.88 -0.52
N ASN A 157 -12.39 11.08 0.04
CA ASN A 157 -13.56 11.96 0.21
C ASN A 157 -14.11 12.50 -1.13
N VAL A 158 -15.26 11.96 -1.56
CA VAL A 158 -16.00 12.41 -2.75
C VAL A 158 -17.40 12.81 -2.30
N GLY A 159 -17.70 14.11 -2.30
CA GLY A 159 -19.03 14.61 -1.92
C GLY A 159 -19.43 14.30 -0.47
N GLY A 160 -18.46 14.14 0.45
CA GLY A 160 -18.71 13.78 1.84
C GLY A 160 -18.77 12.28 2.11
N VAL A 161 -18.54 11.44 1.10
CA VAL A 161 -18.53 9.98 1.18
C VAL A 161 -17.11 9.47 1.02
N GLU A 162 -16.72 8.47 1.80
CA GLU A 162 -15.41 7.82 1.65
C GLU A 162 -15.42 6.81 0.48
N ASN A 163 -14.73 7.15 -0.59
CA ASN A 163 -14.55 6.37 -1.81
C ASN A 163 -13.08 6.02 -2.04
N SER A 164 -12.43 5.49 -1.01
CA SER A 164 -11.04 5.03 -1.10
C SER A 164 -10.91 3.68 -1.81
N ALA A 165 -9.89 3.56 -2.66
CA ALA A 165 -9.45 2.28 -3.22
C ALA A 165 -8.50 1.49 -2.29
N ASN A 166 -8.31 1.94 -1.04
CA ASN A 166 -7.38 1.38 -0.05
C ASN A 166 -7.97 0.45 1.05
N PRO A 167 -9.20 -0.11 0.96
CA PRO A 167 -9.77 -0.87 2.07
C PRO A 167 -9.31 -2.32 2.18
N LEU A 168 -8.42 -2.78 1.29
CA LEU A 168 -7.96 -4.16 1.20
C LEU A 168 -6.42 -4.23 1.17
#